data_AF-A0A4U2GPZ3-F1
#
_entry.id   AF-A0A4U2GPZ3-F1
#
_cell.length_a   1.000
_cell.length_b   1.000
_cell.length_c   1.000
_cell.angle_alpha   90.00
_cell.angle_beta   90.00
_cell.angle_gamma   90.00
#
_symmetry.space_group_name_H-M   'P 1'
#
loop_
_entity.id
_entity.type
_entity.pdbx_description
1 polymer ?
#
loop_
_entity_poly.entity_id
_entity_poly.type
_entity_poly.pdbx_seq_one_letter_code
_entity_poly.pdbx_strand_id
1 'polypeptide(L)' 'MNYDEFKDHFNTLTDSRQERKITYDFFEVMFQVVTAMLCGMKTWDEIEAFGEENLEWFRKFSPYLSGIPSQDTKVRRLEG' A
#
# COMPACT_ATOMS: atom_id res chain seq x y z
N MET A 1 -0.74 13.14 -10.50
CA MET A 1 -1.69 12.72 -9.45
C MET A 1 -1.41 13.59 -8.24
N ASN A 2 -2.42 14.26 -7.67
CA ASN A 2 -2.26 15.03 -6.44
C ASN A 2 -2.51 14.09 -5.25
N TYR A 3 -1.55 13.96 -4.35
CA TYR A 3 -1.63 13.03 -3.22
C TYR A 3 -2.56 13.54 -2.11
N ASP A 4 -2.64 14.85 -1.92
CA ASP A 4 -3.54 15.44 -0.91
C ASP A 4 -5.00 15.31 -1.35
N GLU A 5 -5.30 15.57 -2.63
CA GLU A 5 -6.63 15.29 -3.21
C GLU A 5 -7.01 13.80 -3.14
N PHE A 6 -6.03 12.90 -3.33
CA PHE A 6 -6.25 11.47 -3.15
C PHE A 6 -6.67 11.17 -1.71
N LYS A 7 -5.94 11.67 -0.71
CA LYS A 7 -6.31 11.50 0.71
C LYS A 7 -7.70 12.05 0.99
N ASP A 8 -8.01 13.25 0.52
CA ASP A 8 -9.31 13.89 0.73
C ASP A 8 -10.46 13.05 0.16
N HIS A 9 -10.26 12.45 -1.02
CA HIS A 9 -11.25 11.56 -1.63
C HIS A 9 -11.51 10.30 -0.79
N PHE A 10 -10.48 9.79 -0.11
CA PHE A 10 -10.55 8.59 0.72
C PHE A 10 -10.68 8.89 2.22
N ASN A 11 -10.82 10.16 2.62
CA ASN A 11 -10.88 10.58 4.04
C ASN A 11 -12.17 10.14 4.76
N THR A 12 -13.17 9.66 4.01
CA THR A 12 -14.37 9.02 4.58
C THR A 12 -14.13 7.57 5.00
N LEU A 13 -13.02 6.96 4.58
CA LEU A 13 -12.61 5.63 5.01
C LEU A 13 -11.88 5.73 6.33
N THR A 14 -12.51 5.26 7.40
CA THR A 14 -11.82 5.07 8.68
C THR A 14 -10.92 3.85 8.58
N ASP A 15 -9.62 4.01 8.90
CA ASP A 15 -8.74 2.87 9.06
C ASP A 15 -9.19 2.05 10.27
N SER A 16 -9.87 0.92 10.03
CA SER A 16 -10.37 0.03 11.08
C SER A 16 -9.27 -0.92 11.61
N ARG A 17 -8.03 -0.80 11.14
CA ARG A 17 -6.94 -1.67 11.57
C ARG A 17 -6.52 -1.33 13.00
N GLN A 18 -6.15 -2.36 13.77
CA GLN A 18 -5.67 -2.18 15.13
C GLN A 18 -4.33 -1.44 15.11
N GLU A 19 -4.24 -0.26 15.72
CA GLU A 19 -3.05 0.62 15.73
C GLU A 19 -1.73 -0.11 16.03
N ARG A 20 -1.76 -1.12 16.92
CA ARG A 20 -0.58 -1.91 17.30
C ARG A 20 -0.08 -2.91 16.24
N LYS A 21 -0.74 -3.01 15.08
CA LYS A 21 -0.40 -3.92 13.97
C LYS A 21 -0.20 -3.18 12.64
N ILE A 22 -0.05 -1.87 12.67
CA ILE A 22 0.08 -1.04 11.47
C ILE A 22 1.56 -0.82 11.18
N THR A 23 2.08 -1.53 10.18
CA THR A 23 3.45 -1.35 9.67
C THR A 23 3.51 -0.27 8.59
N TYR A 24 2.40 -0.06 7.86
CA TYR A 24 2.31 0.83 6.70
C TYR A 24 1.15 1.81 6.87
N ASP A 25 1.38 3.06 6.48
CA ASP A 25 0.33 4.08 6.45
C ASP A 25 -0.83 3.64 5.55
N PHE A 26 -2.08 3.86 5.99
CA PHE A 26 -3.27 3.44 5.25
C PHE A 26 -3.33 4.03 3.84
N PHE A 27 -3.02 5.31 3.72
CA PHE A 27 -3.04 6.00 2.45
C PHE A 27 -1.88 5.59 1.56
N GLU A 28 -0.72 5.23 2.10
CA GLU A 28 0.38 4.63 1.32
C GLU A 28 -0.02 3.29 0.68
N VAL A 29 -0.72 2.43 1.44
CA VAL A 29 -1.25 1.15 0.93
C VAL A 29 -2.30 1.38 -0.16
N MET A 30 -3.27 2.26 0.10
CA MET A 30 -4.33 2.57 -0.88
C MET A 30 -3.76 3.20 -2.15
N PHE A 31 -2.80 4.12 -2.01
CA PHE A 31 -2.19 4.80 -3.14
C PHE A 31 -1.41 3.82 -4.04
N GLN A 32 -0.64 2.90 -3.44
CA GLN A 32 0.04 1.84 -4.19
C GLN A 32 -0.95 0.96 -4.96
N VAL A 33 -1.98 0.45 -4.26
CA VAL A 33 -2.97 -0.46 -4.84
C VAL A 33 -3.71 0.19 -6.00
N VAL A 34 -4.21 1.42 -5.81
CA VAL A 34 -4.92 2.15 -6.87
C VAL A 34 -4.01 2.43 -8.06
N THR A 35 -2.79 2.92 -7.82
CA THR A 35 -1.84 3.24 -8.90
C THR A 35 -1.48 1.99 -9.71
N ALA A 36 -1.16 0.88 -9.04
CA ALA A 36 -0.82 -0.37 -9.70
C ALA A 36 -1.99 -0.93 -10.53
N MET A 37 -3.22 -0.88 -10.00
CA MET A 37 -4.42 -1.31 -10.75
C MET A 37 -4.68 -0.45 -11.99
N LEU A 38 -4.46 0.87 -11.90
CA LEU A 38 -4.55 1.76 -13.06
C LEU A 38 -3.49 1.45 -14.12
N CYS A 39 -2.32 0.98 -13.70
CA CYS A 39 -1.25 0.49 -14.59
C CYS A 39 -1.49 -0.94 -15.12
N GLY A 40 -2.60 -1.57 -14.76
CA GLY A 40 -3.01 -2.87 -15.28
C GLY A 40 -2.57 -4.08 -14.46
N MET A 41 -1.97 -3.87 -13.27
CA MET A 41 -1.65 -4.95 -12.34
C MET A 41 -2.94 -5.55 -11.75
N LYS A 42 -3.00 -6.87 -11.63
CA LYS A 42 -4.23 -7.59 -11.24
C LYS A 42 -4.03 -8.47 -10.02
N THR A 43 -2.81 -8.85 -9.72
CA THR A 43 -2.45 -9.71 -8.58
C THR A 43 -1.70 -8.93 -7.51
N TRP A 44 -1.72 -9.44 -6.27
CA TRP A 44 -0.96 -8.82 -5.18
C TRP A 44 0.55 -8.84 -5.43
N ASP A 45 1.07 -9.94 -5.98
CA ASP A 45 2.49 -10.06 -6.33
C ASP A 45 2.90 -9.02 -7.39
N GLU A 46 2.04 -8.79 -8.40
CA GLU A 46 2.25 -7.72 -9.39
C GLU A 46 2.20 -6.32 -8.77
N ILE A 47 1.29 -6.08 -7.82
CA ILE A 47 1.16 -4.79 -7.13
C ILE A 47 2.37 -4.51 -6.22
N GLU A 48 2.89 -5.55 -5.55
CA GLU A 48 4.10 -5.47 -4.73
C GLU A 48 5.33 -5.21 -5.62
N ALA A 49 5.52 -6.01 -6.68
CA ALA A 49 6.60 -5.81 -7.64
C ALA A 49 6.56 -4.42 -8.29
N PHE A 50 5.39 -3.96 -8.71
CA PHE A 50 5.21 -2.60 -9.24
C PHE A 50 5.58 -1.53 -8.22
N GLY A 51 5.19 -1.73 -6.95
CA GLY A 51 5.56 -0.85 -5.86
C GLY A 51 7.07 -0.75 -5.70
N GLU A 52 7.76 -1.90 -5.63
CA GLU A 52 9.21 -1.97 -5.43
C GLU A 52 9.97 -1.33 -6.59
N GLU A 53 9.58 -1.64 -7.83
CA GLU A 53 10.17 -1.05 -9.04
C GLU A 53 10.01 0.48 -9.11
N ASN A 54 8.95 1.02 -8.49
CA ASN A 54 8.59 2.44 -8.57
C ASN A 54 8.69 3.18 -7.22
N LEU A 55 9.38 2.62 -6.21
CA LEU A 55 9.43 3.17 -4.85
C LEU A 55 9.92 4.64 -4.84
N GLU A 56 10.94 4.96 -5.62
CA GLU A 56 11.45 6.34 -5.73
C GLU A 56 10.45 7.31 -6.37
N TRP A 57 9.53 6.81 -7.19
CA TRP A 57 8.42 7.62 -7.71
C TRP A 57 7.35 7.81 -6.64
N PHE A 58 6.98 6.75 -5.91
CA PHE A 58 6.06 6.80 -4.78
C PHE A 58 6.51 7.77 -3.69
N ARG A 59 7.83 7.83 -3.43
CA ARG A 59 8.47 8.73 -2.46
C ARG A 59 8.31 10.22 -2.75
N LYS A 60 7.89 10.59 -3.97
CA LYS A 60 7.56 11.97 -4.32
C LYS A 60 6.21 12.41 -3.75
N PHE A 61 5.38 11.47 -3.31
CA PHE A 61 4.02 11.71 -2.81
C PHE A 61 3.92 11.46 -1.31
N SER A 62 4.51 10.37 -0.80
CA SER A 62 4.54 10.03 0.62
C SER A 62 5.90 9.44 1.00
N PRO A 63 6.35 9.46 2.27
CA PRO A 63 7.69 8.98 2.62
C PRO A 63 7.96 7.48 2.39
N TYR A 64 6.95 6.60 2.49
CA TYR A 64 7.10 5.15 2.44
C TYR A 64 8.22 4.66 3.39
N LEU A 65 8.16 5.06 4.67
CA LEU A 65 9.21 4.81 5.67
C LEU A 65 9.47 3.31 5.89
N SER A 66 8.42 2.50 5.79
CA SER A 66 8.48 1.05 5.96
C SER A 66 8.72 0.30 4.64
N GLY A 67 9.01 1.01 3.54
CA GLY A 67 9.08 0.43 2.20
C GLY A 67 7.70 0.19 1.60
N ILE A 68 7.63 -0.71 0.62
CA ILE A 68 6.39 -1.03 -0.08
C ILE A 68 5.55 -2.01 0.72
N PRO A 69 4.26 -1.73 0.92
CA PRO A 69 3.32 -2.69 1.45
C PRO A 69 3.35 -4.03 0.70
N SER A 70 3.85 -5.06 1.37
CA SER A 70 3.75 -6.46 0.93
C SER A 70 2.56 -7.14 1.57
N GLN A 71 2.03 -8.17 0.91
CA GLN A 71 1.06 -9.07 1.53
C GLN A 71 1.77 -10.06 2.46
N ASP A 72 2.37 -9.57 3.55
CA ASP A 72 2.96 -10.44 4.57
C ASP A 72 1.85 -11.00 5.50
N THR A 73 0.87 -11.69 4.90
CA THR A 73 0.06 -12.66 5.65
C THR A 73 0.85 -13.96 5.70
N LYS A 74 1.93 -13.98 6.49
CA LYS A 74 2.40 -15.25 7.04
C LYS A 74 1.35 -15.73 8.04
N VAL A 75 0.23 -16.26 7.52
CA VAL A 75 -0.47 -17.34 8.22
C VAL A 75 0.65 -18.31 8.53
N ARG A 76 0.97 -18.42 9.82
CA ARG A 76 1.79 -19.51 10.34
C ARG A 76 1.17 -20.77 9.75
N ARG A 77 1.78 -21.34 8.70
CA ARG A 77 1.56 -22.75 8.41
C ARG A 77 1.99 -23.43 9.69
N LEU A 78 1.00 -23.79 10.50
CA LEU A 78 1.16 -24.84 11.49
C LEU A 78 1.48 -26.05 10.62
N GLU A 79 2.77 -26.28 10.43
CA GLU A 79 3.26 -27.61 10.13
C GLU A 79 2.78 -28.47 11.30
N GLY A 80 1.85 -29.37 10.98
CA GLY A 80 1.30 -30.40 11.85
C GLY A 80 1.15 -31.66 11.01
#